data_AF-A0A640VZE6-F1
#
_entry.id   AF-A0A640VZE6-F1
#
_cell.length_a   1.000
_cell.length_b   1.000
_cell.length_c   1.000
_cell.angle_alpha   90.00
_cell.angle_beta   90.00
_cell.angle_gamma   90.00
#
_symmetry.space_group_name_H-M   'P 1'
#
loop_
_entity.id
_entity.type
_entity.pdbx_description
1 polymer ?
#
loop_
_entity_poly.entity_id
_entity_poly.type
_entity_poly.pdbx_seq_one_letter_code
_entity_poly.pdbx_strand_id
1 'polypeptide(L)'
;MPKRFTDLALGSALTLLLSAHTPALAGGAAQSQKAPVYVMCGSDQDPALCKALAEALTQTSAGREVKIWVKDTPVTGSYHMTIRFVQNVQTDDSLSGHLLWQTAGGAPETGPTLEVSVMDAVLTEQILKGFAQHLLQSSDIPM
;
A
#
# COMPACT_ATOMS: atom_id res chain seq x y z
N MET A 1 -68.12 57.89 -11.61
CA MET A 1 -67.32 58.00 -10.37
C MET A 1 -65.84 57.86 -10.74
N PRO A 2 -64.89 58.56 -10.06
CA PRO A 2 -63.94 59.43 -10.75
C PRO A 2 -62.43 59.04 -10.71
N LYS A 3 -61.70 59.69 -11.63
CA LYS A 3 -60.32 60.26 -11.58
C LYS A 3 -59.05 59.40 -11.85
N ARG A 4 -58.32 59.92 -12.85
CA ARG A 4 -56.87 59.91 -13.16
C ARG A 4 -55.95 60.13 -11.94
N PHE A 5 -54.66 59.80 -12.13
CA PHE A 5 -53.42 60.59 -11.89
C PHE A 5 -52.29 59.64 -11.38
N THR A 6 -51.32 59.26 -12.22
CA THR A 6 -49.96 59.82 -12.44
C THR A 6 -48.94 59.64 -11.31
N ASP A 7 -47.77 59.15 -11.73
CA ASP A 7 -46.40 59.56 -11.37
C ASP A 7 -45.56 58.91 -10.23
N LEU A 8 -44.32 58.68 -10.66
CA LEU A 8 -42.99 58.79 -10.04
C LEU A 8 -42.56 57.95 -8.81
N ALA A 9 -41.66 57.01 -9.13
CA ALA A 9 -40.30 56.81 -8.61
C ALA A 9 -39.88 57.42 -7.26
N LEU A 10 -39.25 56.59 -6.41
CA LEU A 10 -37.94 56.72 -5.75
C LEU A 10 -37.90 55.60 -4.68
N GLY A 11 -37.03 54.59 -4.79
CA GLY A 11 -35.64 54.71 -4.38
C GLY A 11 -35.51 54.42 -2.88
N SER A 12 -35.10 53.21 -2.50
CA SER A 12 -34.53 52.94 -1.17
C SER A 12 -33.61 51.73 -1.25
N ALA A 13 -32.34 52.01 -0.98
CA ALA A 13 -31.22 51.09 -1.03
C ALA A 13 -31.38 49.98 0.02
N LEU A 14 -31.30 48.72 -0.41
CA LEU A 14 -31.09 47.60 0.48
C LEU A 14 -29.59 47.45 0.74
N THR A 15 -29.21 47.82 1.97
CA THR A 15 -27.90 47.61 2.57
C THR A 15 -27.58 46.12 2.57
N LEU A 16 -26.63 45.69 1.74
CA LEU A 16 -26.10 44.32 1.76
C LEU A 16 -25.23 44.16 3.01
N LEU A 17 -25.77 43.51 4.03
CA LEU A 17 -25.00 42.96 5.14
C LEU A 17 -24.10 41.85 4.58
N LEU A 18 -22.80 42.13 4.46
CA LEU A 18 -21.79 41.11 4.18
C LEU A 18 -21.66 40.20 5.41
N SER A 19 -22.28 39.03 5.35
CA SER A 19 -22.02 37.93 6.27
C SER A 19 -20.59 37.44 6.07
N ALA A 20 -19.67 37.91 6.91
CA ALA A 20 -18.33 37.35 7.02
C ALA A 20 -18.45 35.88 7.48
N HIS A 21 -18.47 34.95 6.52
CA HIS A 21 -18.30 33.53 6.81
C HIS A 21 -16.81 33.30 7.03
N THR A 22 -16.42 33.09 8.28
CA THR A 22 -15.16 32.48 8.66
C THR A 22 -15.25 30.98 8.36
N PRO A 23 -14.54 30.43 7.35
CA PRO A 23 -14.31 28.99 7.33
C PRO A 23 -13.26 28.68 8.39
N ALA A 24 -13.74 28.43 9.61
CA ALA A 24 -12.94 27.77 10.63
C ALA A 24 -12.90 26.26 10.33
N LEU A 25 -11.73 25.67 10.59
CA LEU A 25 -11.46 24.23 10.67
C LEU A 25 -11.26 23.49 9.35
N ALA A 26 -10.11 23.74 8.71
CA ALA A 26 -9.36 22.65 8.09
C ALA A 26 -8.73 21.80 9.22
N GLY A 27 -9.58 21.08 9.96
CA GLY A 27 -9.15 19.93 10.74
C GLY A 27 -8.79 18.85 9.73
N GLY A 28 -7.57 18.88 9.22
CA GLY A 28 -7.01 17.77 8.47
C GLY A 28 -7.10 16.55 9.38
N ALA A 29 -8.05 15.65 9.10
CA ALA A 29 -8.09 14.36 9.74
C ALA A 29 -6.72 13.74 9.49
N ALA A 30 -5.88 13.69 10.52
CA ALA A 30 -4.72 12.83 10.52
C ALA A 30 -5.30 11.42 10.32
N GLN A 31 -5.32 10.95 9.07
CA GLN A 31 -5.65 9.57 8.77
C GLN A 31 -4.73 8.76 9.67
N SER A 32 -5.31 7.99 10.59
CA SER A 32 -4.57 7.09 11.46
C SER A 32 -3.85 6.10 10.54
N GLN A 33 -2.59 6.41 10.25
CA GLN A 33 -1.82 5.72 9.23
C GLN A 33 -1.61 4.31 9.72
N LYS A 34 -2.21 3.33 9.04
CA LYS A 34 -2.12 1.93 9.43
C LYS A 34 -0.64 1.53 9.43
N ALA A 35 -0.22 0.80 10.47
CA ALA A 35 1.15 0.32 10.57
C ALA A 35 1.55 -0.45 9.28
N PRO A 36 2.74 -0.19 8.72
CA PRO A 36 3.15 -0.71 7.43
C PRO A 36 3.50 -2.20 7.47
N VAL A 37 3.47 -2.85 6.30
CA VAL A 37 4.07 -4.16 6.08
C VAL A 37 5.48 -3.96 5.53
N TYR A 38 6.47 -4.65 6.09
CA TYR A 38 7.85 -4.60 5.62
C TYR A 38 8.23 -5.86 4.85
N VAL A 39 8.71 -5.70 3.63
CA VAL A 39 9.36 -6.75 2.84
C VAL A 39 10.85 -6.69 3.12
N MET A 40 11.37 -7.69 3.82
CA MET A 40 12.78 -7.79 4.19
C MET A 40 13.57 -8.41 3.04
N CYS A 41 14.41 -7.59 2.43
CA CYS A 41 15.24 -7.94 1.29
C CYS A 41 16.69 -7.97 1.74
N GLY A 42 17.24 -9.18 1.88
CA GLY A 42 18.67 -9.37 2.14
C GLY A 42 19.53 -9.01 0.94
N SER A 43 20.83 -8.83 1.17
CA SER A 43 21.81 -8.57 0.08
C SER A 43 22.01 -9.76 -0.86
N ASP A 44 21.57 -10.94 -0.45
CA ASP A 44 21.63 -12.22 -1.15
C ASP A 44 20.39 -12.49 -2.03
N GLN A 45 19.37 -11.62 -2.00
CA GLN A 45 18.13 -11.81 -2.75
C GLN A 45 18.14 -11.07 -4.08
N ASP A 46 17.47 -11.65 -5.08
CA ASP A 46 17.22 -10.98 -6.36
C ASP A 46 16.38 -9.70 -6.15
N PRO A 47 16.90 -8.51 -6.50
CA PRO A 47 16.16 -7.26 -6.39
C PRO A 47 14.83 -7.27 -7.14
N ALA A 48 14.73 -7.98 -8.27
CA ALA A 48 13.50 -8.11 -9.05
C ALA A 48 12.44 -8.91 -8.29
N LEU A 49 12.82 -9.99 -7.60
CA LEU A 49 11.92 -10.76 -6.74
C LEU A 49 11.42 -9.90 -5.56
N CYS A 50 12.32 -9.16 -4.93
CA CYS A 50 12.00 -8.25 -3.84
C CYS A 50 10.99 -7.17 -4.24
N LYS A 51 11.20 -6.54 -5.39
CA LYS A 51 10.26 -5.60 -5.98
C LYS A 51 8.92 -6.26 -6.28
N ALA A 52 8.93 -7.44 -6.89
CA ALA A 52 7.72 -8.21 -7.21
C ALA A 52 6.88 -8.54 -5.96
N LEU A 53 7.52 -8.95 -4.86
CA LEU A 53 6.84 -9.21 -3.59
C LEU A 53 6.21 -7.95 -3.01
N ALA A 54 6.93 -6.83 -3.00
CA ALA A 54 6.40 -5.56 -2.51
C ALA A 54 5.21 -5.06 -3.35
N GLU A 55 5.27 -5.20 -4.68
CA GLU A 55 4.17 -4.86 -5.58
C GLU A 55 2.94 -5.75 -5.34
N ALA A 56 3.15 -7.06 -5.18
CA ALA A 56 2.07 -8.01 -4.95
C ALA A 56 1.40 -7.79 -3.59
N LEU A 57 2.18 -7.53 -2.53
CA LEU A 57 1.64 -7.19 -1.20
C LEU A 57 0.87 -5.87 -1.20
N THR A 58 1.30 -4.88 -1.99
CA THR A 58 0.59 -3.60 -2.10
C THR A 58 -0.84 -3.79 -2.61
N GLN A 59 -1.09 -4.82 -3.41
CA GLN A 59 -2.42 -5.14 -3.94
C GLN A 59 -3.33 -5.79 -2.89
N THR A 60 -2.75 -6.45 -1.87
CA THR A 60 -3.50 -7.21 -0.85
C THR A 60 -3.51 -6.56 0.53
N SER A 61 -2.70 -5.52 0.77
CA SER A 61 -2.45 -4.94 2.10
C SER A 61 -3.59 -4.09 2.70
N ALA A 62 -4.82 -4.14 2.16
CA ALA A 62 -6.00 -3.41 2.64
C ALA A 62 -5.74 -1.91 2.95
N GLY A 63 -4.94 -1.24 2.12
CA GLY A 63 -4.55 0.16 2.26
C GLY A 63 -3.42 0.43 3.26
N ARG A 64 -2.74 -0.60 3.79
CA ARG A 64 -1.46 -0.44 4.49
C ARG A 64 -0.36 -0.15 3.50
N GLU A 65 0.53 0.74 3.90
CA GLU A 65 1.77 0.99 3.19
C GLU A 65 2.67 -0.26 3.22
N VAL A 66 3.25 -0.62 2.09
CA VAL A 66 4.25 -1.68 1.98
C VAL A 66 5.61 -1.04 1.75
N LYS A 67 6.60 -1.40 2.58
CA LYS A 67 7.96 -0.85 2.54
C LYS A 67 8.98 -1.94 2.32
N ILE A 68 9.94 -1.69 1.45
CA ILE A 68 11.11 -2.56 1.32
C ILE A 68 12.13 -2.19 2.41
N TRP A 69 12.60 -3.18 3.14
CA TRP A 69 13.63 -3.06 4.18
C TRP A 69 14.88 -3.81 3.74
N VAL A 70 15.88 -3.07 3.26
CA VAL A 70 17.13 -3.61 2.69
C VAL A 70 18.25 -3.75 3.73
N LYS A 71 17.89 -3.92 5.01
CA LYS A 71 18.87 -4.10 6.09
C LYS A 71 18.72 -5.48 6.68
N ASP A 72 19.84 -6.15 6.94
CA ASP A 72 19.87 -7.39 7.73
C ASP A 72 19.64 -7.15 9.23
N THR A 73 19.27 -5.92 9.60
CA THR A 73 18.87 -5.57 10.96
C THR A 73 17.37 -5.75 11.15
N PRO A 74 16.91 -6.09 12.37
CA PRO A 74 15.49 -6.08 12.69
C PRO A 74 14.82 -4.75 12.32
N VAL A 75 13.57 -4.81 11.89
CA VAL A 75 12.74 -3.62 11.65
C VAL A 75 12.55 -2.89 12.98
N THR A 76 12.80 -1.58 12.98
CA THR A 76 12.57 -0.71 14.13
C THR A 76 11.28 0.11 13.96
N GLY A 77 10.62 0.41 15.06
CA GLY A 77 9.38 1.20 15.07
C GLY A 77 8.11 0.36 14.91
N SER A 78 6.99 1.03 14.57
CA SER A 78 5.69 0.36 14.38
C SER A 78 5.63 -0.30 13.00
N TYR A 79 5.20 -1.56 12.99
CA TYR A 79 4.89 -2.34 11.81
C TYR A 79 3.68 -3.21 12.09
N HIS A 80 3.01 -3.64 11.02
CA HIS A 80 1.98 -4.66 11.11
C HIS A 80 2.59 -6.06 11.01
N MET A 81 3.49 -6.23 10.04
CA MET A 81 4.12 -7.50 9.73
C MET A 81 5.47 -7.28 9.02
N THR A 82 6.40 -8.21 9.21
CA THR A 82 7.56 -8.41 8.35
C THR A 82 7.39 -9.66 7.51
N ILE A 83 7.84 -9.63 6.26
CA ILE A 83 7.80 -10.77 5.32
C ILE A 83 9.17 -10.87 4.66
N ARG A 84 9.72 -12.09 4.57
CA ARG A 84 10.98 -12.41 3.90
C ARG A 84 10.78 -13.62 3.00
N PHE A 85 11.34 -13.60 1.80
CA PHE A 85 11.52 -14.82 1.03
C PHE A 85 12.75 -15.58 1.55
N VAL A 86 12.60 -16.86 1.84
CA VAL A 86 13.71 -17.75 2.22
C VAL A 86 13.99 -18.64 1.02
N GLN A 87 15.14 -18.42 0.41
CA GLN A 87 15.58 -19.12 -0.78
C GLN A 87 16.09 -20.52 -0.45
N ASN A 88 15.67 -21.50 -1.23
CA ASN A 88 16.19 -22.86 -1.19
C ASN A 88 17.09 -23.14 -2.40
N VAL A 89 16.65 -22.78 -3.62
CA VAL A 89 17.39 -22.94 -4.88
C VAL A 89 17.30 -21.65 -5.68
N GLN A 90 18.42 -21.24 -6.28
CA GLN A 90 18.44 -20.20 -7.30
C GLN A 90 19.49 -20.52 -8.36
N THR A 91 19.02 -20.66 -9.58
CA THR A 91 19.78 -20.77 -10.83
C THR A 91 19.20 -19.77 -11.83
N ASP A 92 19.81 -19.66 -13.01
CA ASP A 92 19.30 -18.76 -14.06
C ASP A 92 17.90 -19.17 -14.54
N ASP A 93 17.53 -20.44 -14.38
CA ASP A 93 16.33 -21.08 -14.92
C ASP A 93 15.38 -21.65 -13.85
N SER A 94 15.76 -21.61 -12.56
CA SER A 94 14.95 -22.13 -11.45
C SER A 94 15.09 -21.29 -10.19
N LEU A 95 13.99 -21.13 -9.47
CA LEU A 95 13.91 -20.47 -8.18
C LEU A 95 12.94 -21.24 -7.30
N SER A 96 13.38 -21.62 -6.10
CA SER A 96 12.50 -22.22 -5.10
C SER A 96 12.75 -21.65 -3.71
N GLY A 97 11.71 -21.68 -2.89
CA GLY A 97 11.75 -21.15 -1.54
C GLY A 97 10.35 -20.96 -0.97
N HIS A 98 10.28 -20.31 0.18
CA HIS A 98 9.05 -20.06 0.90
C HIS A 98 9.03 -18.66 1.49
N LEU A 99 7.87 -18.23 1.97
CA LEU A 99 7.76 -17.00 2.76
C LEU A 99 7.87 -17.32 4.24
N LEU A 100 8.62 -16.48 4.96
CA LEU A 100 8.62 -16.40 6.40
C LEU A 100 8.06 -15.04 6.79
N TRP A 101 7.05 -15.01 7.65
CA TRP A 101 6.45 -13.76 8.11
C TRP A 101 6.30 -13.72 9.62
N GLN A 102 6.19 -12.51 10.15
CA GLN A 102 5.97 -12.30 11.57
C GLN A 102 5.07 -11.08 11.77
N THR A 103 3.91 -11.28 12.40
CA THR A 103 3.05 -10.18 12.86
C THR A 103 3.69 -9.46 14.05
N ALA A 104 3.33 -8.19 14.28
CA ALA A 104 3.83 -7.45 15.43
C ALA A 104 3.49 -8.16 16.76
N GLY A 105 4.51 -8.63 17.47
CA GLY A 105 4.37 -9.36 18.73
C GLY A 105 4.03 -10.85 18.58
N GLY A 106 3.88 -11.35 17.34
CA GLY A 106 3.66 -12.76 17.05
C GLY A 106 4.95 -13.57 16.91
N ALA A 107 4.83 -14.89 16.89
CA ALA A 107 5.91 -15.78 16.49
C ALA A 107 6.09 -15.75 14.96
N PRO A 108 7.30 -16.04 14.44
CA PRO A 108 7.47 -16.26 13.01
C PRO A 108 6.65 -17.47 12.52
N GLU A 109 6.03 -17.31 11.37
CA GLU A 109 5.26 -18.32 10.66
C GLU A 109 5.91 -18.59 9.29
N THR A 110 5.65 -19.76 8.73
CA THR A 110 6.29 -20.26 7.51
C THR A 110 5.25 -20.75 6.53
N GLY A 111 5.36 -20.29 5.28
CA GLY A 111 4.51 -20.70 4.18
C GLY A 111 5.02 -21.97 3.49
N PRO A 112 4.26 -22.49 2.52
CA PRO A 112 4.72 -23.63 1.72
C PRO A 112 5.93 -23.26 0.87
N THR A 113 6.75 -24.27 0.56
CA THR A 113 7.79 -24.12 -0.47
C THR A 113 7.15 -24.20 -1.85
N LEU A 114 7.41 -23.19 -2.67
CA LEU A 114 7.08 -23.18 -4.09
C LEU A 114 8.35 -23.21 -4.93
N GLU A 115 8.20 -23.68 -6.16
CA GLU A 115 9.25 -23.68 -7.17
C GLU A 115 8.70 -23.16 -8.49
N VAL A 116 9.52 -22.40 -9.21
CA VAL A 116 9.34 -22.07 -10.61
C VAL A 116 10.59 -22.46 -11.36
N SER A 117 10.43 -23.20 -12.46
CA SER A 117 11.52 -23.59 -13.36
C SER A 117 11.09 -23.46 -14.82
N VAL A 118 12.03 -23.07 -15.67
CA VAL A 118 11.89 -22.96 -17.12
C VAL A 118 12.97 -23.81 -17.79
N MET A 119 12.65 -24.50 -18.89
CA MET A 119 13.59 -25.47 -19.50
C MET A 119 14.57 -24.87 -20.50
N ASP A 120 14.18 -23.80 -21.20
CA ASP A 120 14.93 -23.24 -22.34
C ASP A 120 15.05 -21.71 -22.28
N ALA A 121 14.93 -21.14 -21.08
CA ALA A 121 14.95 -19.71 -20.86
C ALA A 121 15.58 -19.37 -19.50
N VAL A 122 15.77 -18.08 -19.26
CA VAL A 122 16.11 -17.57 -17.93
C VAL A 122 14.86 -17.03 -17.22
N LEU A 123 14.90 -16.98 -15.89
CA LEU A 123 13.88 -16.34 -15.08
C LEU A 123 13.84 -14.84 -15.41
N THR A 124 12.72 -14.40 -15.97
CA THR A 124 12.49 -12.98 -16.29
C THR A 124 11.74 -12.29 -15.14
N GLU A 125 11.79 -10.96 -15.09
CA GLU A 125 11.02 -10.17 -14.11
C GLU A 125 9.53 -10.51 -14.13
N GLN A 126 8.95 -10.81 -15.30
CA GLN A 126 7.55 -11.19 -15.44
C GLN A 126 7.25 -12.56 -14.80
N ILE A 127 8.20 -13.50 -14.89
CA ILE A 127 8.09 -14.81 -14.22
C ILE A 127 8.20 -14.62 -12.71
N LEU A 128 9.18 -13.84 -12.25
CA LEU A 128 9.35 -13.53 -10.82
C LEU A 128 8.12 -12.81 -10.24
N LYS A 129 7.46 -11.95 -11.02
CA LYS A 129 6.19 -11.32 -10.63
C LYS A 129 5.07 -12.34 -10.41
N GLY A 130 4.90 -13.28 -11.35
CA GLY A 130 3.91 -14.35 -11.19
C GLY A 130 4.24 -15.26 -10.02
N PHE A 131 5.52 -15.59 -9.82
CA PHE A 131 5.99 -16.39 -8.70
C PHE A 131 5.71 -15.72 -7.35
N ALA A 132 6.02 -14.43 -7.20
CA ALA A 132 5.72 -13.66 -5.98
C ALA A 132 4.22 -13.62 -5.65
N GLN A 133 3.36 -13.48 -6.66
CA GLN A 133 1.90 -13.55 -6.47
C GLN A 133 1.46 -14.93 -5.98
N HIS A 134 2.00 -16.01 -6.55
CA HIS A 134 1.67 -17.37 -6.14
C HIS A 134 2.17 -17.66 -4.72
N LEU A 135 3.37 -17.19 -4.35
CA LEU A 135 3.88 -17.29 -2.98
C LEU A 135 2.90 -16.70 -1.96
N LEU A 136 2.42 -15.48 -2.20
CA LEU A 136 1.45 -14.82 -1.30
C LEU A 136 0.12 -15.56 -1.24
N GLN A 137 -0.41 -16.00 -2.40
CA GLN A 137 -1.68 -16.72 -2.48
C GLN A 137 -1.63 -18.08 -1.76
N SER A 138 -0.48 -18.77 -1.81
CA SER A 138 -0.30 -20.08 -1.19
C SER A 138 0.03 -20.03 0.30
N SER A 139 0.48 -18.88 0.81
CA SER A 139 0.98 -18.73 2.18
C SER A 139 -0.07 -18.32 3.20
N ASP A 140 -1.34 -18.12 2.80
CA ASP A 140 -2.47 -17.74 3.68
C ASP A 140 -2.13 -16.62 4.70
N ILE A 141 -1.34 -15.64 4.26
CA ILE A 141 -0.79 -14.61 5.16
C ILE A 141 -1.93 -13.69 5.66
N PRO A 142 -2.04 -13.44 6.98
CA PRO A 142 -3.08 -12.57 7.51
C PRO A 142 -2.79 -11.09 7.19
N MET A 143 -3.53 -10.52 6.23
CA MET A 143 -3.42 -9.12 5.76
C MET A 143 -4.44 -8.16 6.39
#